data_AF-A0A5C4XVR3-F1
#
_entry.id   AF-A0A5C4XVR3-F1
#
_cell.length_a   1.000
_cell.length_b   1.000
_cell.length_c   1.000
_cell.angle_alpha   90.00
_cell.angle_beta   90.00
_cell.angle_gamma   90.00
#
_symmetry.space_group_name_H-M   'P 1'
#
loop_
_entity.id
_entity.type
_entity.pdbx_description
1 polymer ?
#
loop_
_entity_poly.entity_id
_entity_poly.type
_entity_poly.pdbx_seq_one_letter_code
_entity_poly.pdbx_strand_id
1 'polypeptide(L)'
;MRAWPCSTHSGGVFVDCSSEPPDDPAAGPDPAPTPAPVPAAVRYRLCPRCGRAVPTTSGERYCANDGARLLDACPNCGASITSPYARYCVRCGADLTPPP
;
A
#
# COMPACT_ATOMS: atom_id res chain seq x y z
N MET A 1 -1.59 -4.87 -55.72
CA MET A 1 -1.87 -6.16 -55.04
C MET A 1 -1.71 -5.90 -53.55
N ARG A 2 -2.70 -5.80 -52.67
CA ARG A 2 -4.12 -6.17 -52.65
C ARG A 2 -4.93 -4.95 -52.19
N ALA A 3 -6.04 -4.67 -52.86
CA ALA A 3 -7.04 -3.70 -52.43
C ALA A 3 -8.11 -4.45 -51.62
N TRP A 4 -8.47 -3.91 -50.46
CA TRP A 4 -9.67 -4.33 -49.72
C TRP A 4 -10.68 -3.19 -49.84
N PRO A 5 -11.88 -3.41 -50.42
CA PRO A 5 -12.91 -2.40 -50.39
C PRO A 5 -13.56 -2.37 -49.00
N CYS A 6 -13.54 -1.21 -48.34
CA CYS A 6 -14.53 -0.92 -47.30
C CYS A 6 -15.89 -0.85 -47.98
N SER A 7 -16.66 -1.94 -47.90
CA SER A 7 -18.02 -2.01 -48.40
C SER A 7 -18.93 -1.06 -47.62
N THR A 8 -19.47 -0.09 -48.35
CA THR A 8 -20.47 0.90 -47.96
C THR A 8 -21.80 0.22 -47.63
N HIS A 9 -22.38 0.47 -46.45
CA HIS A 9 -23.83 0.33 -46.27
C HIS A 9 -24.50 1.66 -46.61
N SER A 10 -25.53 1.55 -47.45
CA SER A 10 -26.39 2.58 -48.01
C SER A 10 -26.89 3.60 -46.98
N GLY A 11 -26.63 4.89 -47.24
CA GLY A 11 -27.22 5.94 -46.41
C GLY A 11 -26.59 7.32 -46.51
N GLY A 12 -26.26 7.81 -47.72
CA GLY A 12 -26.37 9.23 -48.08
C GLY A 12 -25.82 10.32 -47.16
N VAL A 13 -24.74 10.09 -46.40
CA VAL A 13 -23.99 11.18 -45.75
C VAL A 13 -22.50 10.95 -45.93
N PHE A 14 -21.87 11.89 -46.62
CA PHE A 14 -20.43 11.95 -46.84
C PHE A 14 -19.76 12.21 -45.48
N VAL A 15 -19.23 11.17 -44.84
CA VAL A 15 -18.27 11.36 -43.75
C VAL A 15 -16.92 11.60 -44.42
N ASP A 16 -16.64 12.87 -44.65
CA ASP A 16 -15.28 13.32 -44.92
C ASP A 16 -14.45 13.04 -43.66
N CYS A 17 -13.54 12.08 -43.75
CA CYS A 17 -12.60 11.72 -42.70
C CYS A 17 -11.42 12.71 -42.72
N SER A 18 -11.70 14.01 -42.69
CA SER A 18 -10.69 15.07 -42.60
C SER A 18 -11.23 16.20 -41.73
N SER A 19 -11.05 16.05 -40.43
CA SER A 19 -11.08 17.18 -39.51
C SER A 19 -10.03 16.89 -38.46
N GLU A 20 -8.77 17.21 -38.81
CA GLU A 20 -7.71 17.36 -37.81
C GLU A 20 -8.09 18.54 -36.90
N PRO A 21 -8.08 18.37 -35.57
CA PRO A 21 -8.29 19.47 -34.64
C PRO A 21 -7.08 20.43 -34.66
N PRO A 22 -7.28 21.73 -34.45
CA PRO A 22 -6.19 22.69 -34.38
C PRO A 22 -5.28 22.40 -33.17
N ASP A 23 -3.98 22.39 -33.45
CA ASP A 23 -2.87 22.34 -32.49
C ASP A 23 -2.93 23.58 -31.59
N ASP A 24 -3.20 23.40 -30.30
CA ASP A 24 -3.16 24.47 -29.29
C ASP A 24 -1.86 24.33 -28.47
N PRO A 25 -0.88 25.24 -28.64
CA PRO A 25 0.38 25.13 -27.93
C PRO A 25 0.37 26.06 -26.71
N ALA A 26 0.01 25.53 -25.53
CA ALA A 26 0.60 25.89 -24.22
C ALA A 26 -0.19 25.30 -23.04
N ALA A 27 -0.08 23.99 -22.81
CA ALA A 27 -0.21 23.47 -21.44
C ALA A 27 1.18 23.52 -20.81
N GLY A 28 1.43 24.53 -19.96
CA GLY A 28 2.62 24.56 -19.11
C GLY A 28 2.67 23.30 -18.22
N PRO A 29 3.85 22.85 -17.77
CA PRO A 29 3.93 21.68 -16.91
C PRO A 29 3.15 21.95 -15.62
N ASP A 30 2.12 21.14 -15.37
CA ASP A 30 1.38 21.16 -14.11
C ASP A 30 2.36 21.08 -12.92
N PRO A 31 2.12 21.81 -11.82
CA PRO A 31 2.91 21.65 -10.61
C PRO A 31 2.79 20.21 -10.11
N ALA A 32 3.93 19.57 -9.87
CA ALA A 32 3.99 18.21 -9.35
C ALA A 32 3.13 18.07 -8.07
N PRO A 33 2.39 16.96 -7.89
CA PRO A 33 1.58 16.77 -6.71
C PRO A 33 2.46 16.83 -5.46
N THR A 34 2.09 17.70 -4.52
CA THR A 34 2.72 17.76 -3.20
C THR A 34 2.54 16.39 -2.53
N PRO A 35 3.61 15.73 -2.04
CA PRO A 35 3.45 14.43 -1.40
C PRO A 35 2.55 14.58 -0.18
N ALA A 36 1.47 13.82 -0.15
CA ALA A 36 0.61 13.70 1.02
C ALA A 36 1.45 13.27 2.23
N PRO A 37 1.10 13.70 3.46
CA PRO A 37 1.81 13.27 4.66
C PRO A 37 1.78 11.75 4.72
N VAL A 38 2.96 11.11 4.63
CA VAL A 38 3.11 9.69 4.90
C VAL A 38 2.62 9.43 6.32
N PRO A 39 1.65 8.53 6.53
CA PRO A 39 1.14 8.27 7.87
C PRO A 39 2.31 7.84 8.75
N ALA A 40 2.45 8.50 9.91
CA ALA A 40 3.47 8.15 10.89
C ALA A 40 3.39 6.63 11.18
N ALA A 41 4.51 5.93 11.03
CA ALA A 41 4.53 4.48 11.13
C ALA A 41 4.05 4.03 12.52
N VAL A 42 2.84 3.47 12.58
CA VAL A 42 2.26 2.95 13.81
C VAL A 42 3.11 1.77 14.28
N ARG A 43 3.50 1.80 15.56
CA ARG A 43 4.24 0.72 16.22
C ARG A 43 3.35 0.01 17.22
N TYR A 44 3.65 -1.26 17.40
CA TYR A 44 2.90 -2.14 18.27
C TYR A 44 3.81 -2.80 19.29
N ARG A 45 3.20 -3.18 20.41
CA ARG A 45 3.75 -4.16 21.34
C ARG A 45 2.98 -5.46 21.18
N LEU A 46 3.67 -6.59 21.22
CA LEU A 46 3.07 -7.89 20.97
C LEU A 46 3.21 -8.81 22.19
N CYS A 47 2.14 -9.52 22.56
CA CYS A 47 2.26 -10.60 23.53
C CYS A 47 2.88 -11.84 22.86
N PRO A 48 4.02 -12.37 23.35
CA PRO A 48 4.65 -13.53 22.74
C PRO A 48 3.87 -14.83 22.96
N ARG A 49 2.91 -14.87 23.90
CA ARG A 49 2.15 -16.09 24.22
C ARG A 49 0.81 -16.17 23.49
N CYS A 50 0.03 -15.09 23.50
CA CYS A 50 -1.31 -15.08 22.91
C CYS A 50 -1.41 -14.28 21.60
N GLY A 51 -0.34 -13.59 21.18
CA GLY A 51 -0.31 -12.80 19.95
C GLY A 51 -1.10 -11.49 20.00
N ARG A 52 -1.67 -11.12 21.15
CA ARG A 52 -2.37 -9.84 21.31
C ARG A 52 -1.41 -8.68 21.03
N ALA A 53 -1.82 -7.77 20.15
CA ALA A 53 -1.08 -6.56 19.83
C ALA A 53 -1.75 -5.32 20.40
N VAL A 54 -0.95 -4.35 20.82
CA VAL A 54 -1.41 -3.03 21.26
C VAL A 54 -0.54 -1.93 20.69
N PRO A 55 -1.08 -0.76 20.34
CA PRO A 55 -0.27 0.38 19.91
C PRO A 55 0.71 0.80 21.00
N THR A 56 1.93 1.20 20.64
CA THR A 56 2.92 1.67 21.63
C THR A 56 2.46 2.93 22.39
N THR A 57 1.49 3.66 21.85
CA THR A 57 0.89 4.87 22.44
C THR A 57 -0.04 4.60 23.63
N SER A 58 -0.49 3.36 23.85
CA SER A 58 -1.44 3.03 24.93
C SER A 58 -0.82 2.97 26.34
N GLY A 59 0.51 3.01 26.45
CA GLY A 59 1.22 2.85 27.73
C GLY A 59 1.22 1.42 28.31
N GLU A 60 0.50 0.48 27.70
CA GLU A 60 0.35 -0.89 28.20
C GLU A 60 1.66 -1.68 28.04
N ARG A 61 2.16 -2.31 29.12
CA ARG A 61 3.45 -3.04 29.15
C ARG A 61 3.30 -4.55 29.35
N TYR A 62 2.14 -4.98 29.81
CA TYR A 62 1.81 -6.38 30.11
C TYR A 62 0.53 -6.75 29.40
N CYS A 63 0.42 -8.01 28.98
CA CYS A 63 -0.77 -8.49 28.32
C CYS A 63 -1.93 -8.62 29.30
N ALA A 64 -3.09 -8.05 28.96
CA ALA A 64 -4.31 -8.19 29.74
C ALA A 64 -4.85 -9.64 29.80
N ASN A 65 -4.46 -10.50 28.85
CA ASN A 65 -4.98 -11.87 28.77
C ASN A 65 -4.20 -12.86 29.63
N ASP A 66 -2.87 -12.76 29.64
CA ASP A 66 -1.97 -13.76 30.23
C ASP A 66 -0.88 -13.18 31.14
N GLY A 67 -0.83 -11.86 31.30
CA GLY A 67 0.13 -11.17 32.18
C GLY A 67 1.57 -11.14 31.67
N ALA A 68 1.89 -11.76 30.53
CA ALA A 68 3.24 -11.71 29.97
C ALA A 68 3.64 -10.29 29.57
N ARG A 69 4.93 -9.99 29.69
CA ARG A 69 5.50 -8.71 29.23
C ARG A 69 5.39 -8.62 27.71
N LEU A 70 4.89 -7.50 27.22
CA LEU A 70 4.76 -7.26 25.79
C LEU A 70 6.13 -6.96 25.16
N LEU A 71 6.34 -7.45 23.95
CA LEU A 71 7.51 -7.18 23.12
C LEU A 71 7.31 -5.86 22.36
N ASP A 72 8.09 -4.83 22.69
CA ASP A 72 8.14 -3.57 21.92
C ASP A 72 8.91 -3.71 20.59
N ALA A 73 9.79 -4.71 20.50
CA ALA A 73 10.65 -4.97 19.37
C ALA A 73 11.00 -6.46 19.28
N CYS A 74 11.53 -6.88 18.13
CA CYS A 74 12.05 -8.22 17.94
C CYS A 74 13.21 -8.49 18.92
N PRO A 75 13.15 -9.57 19.73
CA PRO A 75 14.20 -9.88 20.70
C PRO A 75 15.52 -10.30 20.04
N ASN A 76 15.50 -10.75 18.78
CA ASN A 76 16.69 -11.21 18.06
C ASN A 76 17.44 -10.05 17.37
N CYS A 77 16.73 -9.12 16.72
CA CYS A 77 17.37 -8.05 15.92
C CYS A 77 17.00 -6.61 16.32
N GLY A 78 16.15 -6.42 17.35
CA GLY A 78 15.72 -5.11 17.82
C GLY A 78 14.79 -4.34 16.87
N ALA A 79 14.33 -4.95 15.77
CA ALA A 79 13.42 -4.28 14.84
C ALA A 79 12.06 -3.99 15.50
N SER A 80 11.51 -2.80 15.28
CA SER A 80 10.19 -2.42 15.78
C SER A 80 9.08 -3.22 15.11
N ILE A 81 8.06 -3.57 15.88
CA ILE A 81 6.88 -4.27 15.37
C ILE A 81 5.92 -3.26 14.77
N THR A 82 5.70 -3.32 13.46
CA THR A 82 4.86 -2.36 12.71
C THR A 82 3.52 -2.96 12.26
N SER A 83 3.28 -4.24 12.56
CA SER A 83 2.03 -4.92 12.23
C SER A 83 1.40 -5.52 13.50
N PRO A 84 0.08 -5.33 13.71
CA PRO A 84 -0.64 -5.89 14.86
C PRO A 84 -0.81 -7.42 14.78
N TYR A 85 -0.52 -8.03 13.63
CA TYR A 85 -0.61 -9.47 13.42
C TYR A 85 0.77 -10.09 13.11
N ALA A 86 1.86 -9.39 13.46
CA ALA A 86 3.21 -9.85 13.18
C ALA A 86 3.52 -11.15 13.94
N ARG A 87 3.57 -12.28 13.21
CA ARG A 87 4.02 -13.58 13.74
C ARG A 87 5.53 -13.78 13.58
N TYR A 88 6.11 -13.22 12.52
CA TYR A 88 7.54 -13.26 12.23
C TYR A 88 8.10 -11.84 12.10
N CYS A 89 9.36 -11.67 12.49
CA CYS A 89 10.06 -10.41 12.30
C CYS A 89 10.31 -10.15 10.81
N VAL A 90 9.84 -9.01 10.29
CA VAL A 90 10.05 -8.60 8.89
C VAL A 90 11.52 -8.38 8.52
N ARG A 91 12.41 -8.23 9.52
CA ARG A 91 13.83 -7.96 9.30
C ARG A 91 14.72 -9.19 9.41
N CYS A 92 14.46 -10.09 10.36
CA CYS A 92 15.32 -11.26 10.60
C CYS A 92 14.60 -12.62 10.55
N GLY A 93 13.29 -12.64 10.33
CA GLY A 93 12.49 -13.88 10.25
C GLY A 93 12.24 -14.60 11.58
N ALA A 94 12.76 -14.09 12.71
CA ALA A 94 12.53 -14.69 14.02
C ALA A 94 11.03 -14.73 14.37
N ASP A 95 10.58 -15.83 14.95
CA ASP A 95 9.21 -15.98 15.45
C ASP A 95 9.01 -15.07 16.67
N LEU A 96 7.96 -14.24 16.62
CA LEU A 96 7.60 -13.27 17.66
C LEU A 96 6.57 -13.82 18.65
N THR A 97 5.96 -14.96 18.35
CA THR A 97 4.93 -15.61 19.17
C THR A 97 5.16 -17.13 19.25
N PRO A 98 6.32 -17.59 19.74
CA PRO A 98 6.62 -19.01 19.76
C PRO A 98 5.65 -19.71 20.73
N PRO A 99 5.22 -20.95 20.42
CA PRO A 99 4.48 -21.74 21.39
C PRO A 99 5.31 -21.88 22.69
N PRO A 100 4.63 -21.95 23.86
CA PRO A 100 5.28 -22.02 25.16
C PRO A 100 6.13 -23.28 25.35
#